data_AF-A0A540LEY8-F1
#
_entry.id   AF-A0A540LEY8-F1
#
_cell.length_a   1.000
_cell.length_b   1.000
_cell.length_c   1.000
_cell.angle_alpha   90.00
_cell.angle_beta   90.00
_cell.angle_gamma   90.00
#
_symmetry.space_group_name_H-M   'P 1'
#
loop_
_entity.id
_entity.type
_entity.pdbx_description
1 polymer ?
#
loop_
_entity_poly.entity_id
_entity_poly.type
_entity_poly.pdbx_seq_one_letter_code
_entity_poly.pdbx_strand_id
1 'polypeptide(L)'
;MARKRRSEYSFLQYRSNMGIFAEAYKKFQNHIKPIHLELMERTPFWGLFKTYREGIATDDAWKNDYDVIDIIETYNKDLKCFDIGGKRSTIHSPTRCRKFP
;
A
#
# COMPACT_ATOMS: atom_id res chain seq x y z
N MET A 1 22.73 -5.91 -26.02
CA MET A 1 22.05 -6.11 -24.71
C MET A 1 23.10 -6.15 -23.63
N ALA A 2 23.16 -5.14 -22.76
CA ALA A 2 24.11 -5.09 -21.64
C ALA A 2 23.33 -5.13 -20.33
N ARG A 3 23.48 -6.23 -19.59
CA ARG A 3 22.92 -6.42 -18.25
C ARG A 3 24.04 -6.24 -17.22
N LYS A 4 24.12 -5.07 -16.57
CA LYS A 4 24.70 -4.78 -15.22
C LYS A 4 24.95 -3.26 -15.11
N ARG A 5 24.66 -2.61 -13.98
CA ARG A 5 24.96 -3.00 -12.59
C ARG A 5 23.76 -2.73 -11.68
N ARG A 6 23.34 -3.72 -10.89
CA ARG A 6 22.56 -3.46 -9.67
C ARG A 6 23.42 -2.55 -8.80
N SER A 7 22.92 -1.36 -8.47
CA SER A 7 23.59 -0.48 -7.51
C SER A 7 23.70 -1.20 -6.16
N GLU A 8 24.71 -0.83 -5.36
CA GLU A 8 24.95 -1.32 -4.00
C GLU A 8 23.78 -1.07 -3.02
N TYR A 9 22.69 -0.44 -3.47
CA TYR A 9 21.44 -0.27 -2.73
C TYR A 9 20.41 -1.38 -2.96
N SER A 10 20.78 -2.48 -3.62
CA SER A 10 19.87 -3.61 -3.91
C SER A 10 19.29 -4.34 -2.68
N PHE A 11 19.63 -3.91 -1.46
CA PHE A 11 19.31 -4.57 -0.19
C PHE A 11 18.17 -3.90 0.58
N LEU A 12 17.70 -2.72 0.18
CA LEU A 12 16.55 -2.04 0.80
C LEU A 12 15.23 -2.38 0.08
N GLN A 13 15.08 -3.62 -0.38
CA GLN A 13 13.75 -4.11 -0.78
C GLN A 13 12.90 -4.19 0.49
N TYR A 14 11.98 -3.25 0.66
CA TYR A 14 10.98 -3.29 1.73
C TYR A 14 10.02 -4.45 1.47
N ARG A 15 10.43 -5.66 1.87
CA ARG A 15 9.63 -6.88 1.71
C ARG A 15 8.61 -6.94 2.83
N SER A 16 7.41 -6.44 2.57
CA SER A 16 6.27 -6.74 3.42
C SER A 16 5.62 -8.03 2.94
N ASN A 17 5.58 -9.07 3.79
CA ASN A 17 4.80 -10.28 3.50
C ASN A 17 3.32 -10.00 3.78
N MET A 18 2.72 -9.18 2.92
CA MET A 18 1.32 -8.79 3.02
C MET A 18 0.35 -9.95 2.78
N GLY A 19 0.81 -11.04 2.15
CA GLY A 19 0.02 -12.26 1.95
C GLY A 19 -0.43 -12.89 3.26
N ILE A 20 0.48 -13.01 4.24
CA ILE A 20 0.14 -13.56 5.57
C ILE A 20 -0.93 -12.70 6.26
N PHE A 21 -0.81 -11.37 6.16
CA PHE A 21 -1.82 -10.48 6.72
C PHE A 21 -3.17 -10.63 5.99
N ALA A 22 -3.17 -10.70 4.66
CA ALA A 22 -4.37 -10.89 3.86
C ALA A 22 -5.11 -12.18 4.24
N GLU A 23 -4.39 -13.29 4.38
CA GLU A 23 -4.93 -14.58 4.81
C GLU A 23 -5.50 -14.51 6.23
N ALA A 24 -4.78 -13.88 7.16
CA ALA A 24 -5.24 -13.69 8.52
C ALA A 24 -6.52 -12.84 8.54
N TYR A 25 -6.53 -11.71 7.85
CA TYR A 25 -7.67 -10.81 7.75
C TYR A 25 -8.92 -11.52 7.23
N LYS A 26 -8.80 -12.33 6.17
CA LYS A 26 -9.91 -13.13 5.62
C LYS A 26 -10.55 -14.07 6.65
N LYS A 27 -9.76 -14.63 7.58
CA LYS A 27 -10.25 -15.56 8.60
C LYS A 27 -11.07 -14.86 9.69
N PHE A 28 -10.69 -13.64 10.08
CA PHE A 28 -11.37 -12.95 11.19
C PHE A 28 -12.30 -11.80 10.78
N GLN A 29 -12.30 -11.36 9.51
CA GLN A 29 -13.09 -10.20 9.06
C GLN A 29 -14.59 -10.30 9.42
N ASN A 30 -15.16 -11.50 9.32
CA ASN A 30 -16.59 -11.76 9.62
C ASN A 30 -16.89 -11.75 11.13
N HIS A 31 -15.86 -11.71 11.97
CA HIS A 31 -15.96 -11.68 13.43
C HIS A 31 -15.62 -10.31 14.03
N ILE A 32 -15.38 -9.30 13.18
CA ILE A 32 -15.09 -7.94 13.62
C ILE A 32 -16.38 -7.31 14.17
N LYS A 33 -16.36 -6.98 15.47
CA LYS A 33 -17.43 -6.25 16.18
C LYS A 33 -17.06 -4.76 16.27
N PRO A 34 -18.03 -3.87 16.54
CA PRO A 34 -17.76 -2.44 16.71
C PRO A 34 -16.62 -2.13 17.70
N ILE A 35 -16.58 -2.82 18.84
CA ILE A 35 -15.50 -2.65 19.84
C ILE A 35 -14.11 -3.04 19.29
N HIS A 36 -14.03 -4.04 18.40
CA HIS A 36 -12.76 -4.41 17.77
C HIS A 36 -12.28 -3.31 16.83
N LEU A 37 -13.20 -2.64 16.13
CA LEU A 37 -12.86 -1.52 15.24
C LEU A 37 -12.29 -0.33 16.02
N GLU A 38 -12.93 0.04 17.13
CA GLU A 38 -12.43 1.11 18.00
C GLU A 38 -11.02 0.82 18.52
N LEU A 39 -10.75 -0.43 18.90
CA LEU A 39 -9.42 -0.86 19.34
C LEU A 39 -8.42 -0.85 18.19
N MET A 40 -8.81 -1.34 17.00
CA MET A 40 -7.95 -1.36 15.81
C MET A 40 -7.60 0.05 15.32
N GLU A 41 -8.54 1.00 15.38
CA GLU A 41 -8.32 2.41 14.98
C GLU A 41 -7.23 3.09 15.83
N ARG A 42 -7.07 2.66 17.09
CA ARG A 42 -6.05 3.17 18.00
C ARG A 42 -4.65 2.60 17.74
N THR A 43 -4.53 1.56 16.90
CA THR A 43 -3.24 0.94 16.59
C THR A 43 -2.53 1.70 15.46
N PRO A 44 -1.18 1.71 15.43
CA PRO A 44 -0.43 2.27 14.30
C PRO A 44 -0.69 1.50 12.99
N PHE A 45 -1.29 0.31 13.06
CA PHE A 45 -1.63 -0.52 11.91
C PHE A 45 -3.04 -0.23 11.37
N TRP A 46 -3.79 0.73 11.92
CA TRP A 46 -5.15 1.02 11.47
C TRP A 46 -5.26 1.24 9.96
N GLY A 47 -4.31 1.99 9.38
CA GLY A 47 -4.27 2.24 7.95
C GLY A 47 -4.26 0.94 7.15
N LEU A 48 -3.48 -0.05 7.59
CA LEU A 48 -3.42 -1.36 6.97
C LEU A 48 -4.75 -2.13 7.08
N PHE A 49 -5.35 -2.20 8.28
CA PHE A 49 -6.65 -2.85 8.47
C PHE A 49 -7.75 -2.21 7.61
N LYS A 50 -7.78 -0.88 7.57
CA LYS A 50 -8.72 -0.10 6.77
C LYS A 50 -8.60 -0.42 5.29
N THR A 51 -7.37 -0.49 4.75
CA THR A 51 -7.12 -0.79 3.33
C THR A 51 -7.68 -2.16 2.91
N TYR A 52 -7.53 -3.19 3.75
CA TYR A 52 -8.12 -4.51 3.47
C TYR A 52 -9.64 -4.54 3.65
N ARG A 53 -10.16 -3.81 4.64
CA ARG A 53 -11.60 -3.72 4.91
C ARG A 53 -12.37 -3.01 3.81
N GLU A 54 -11.80 -1.94 3.26
CA GLU A 54 -12.43 -1.14 2.21
C GLU A 54 -12.20 -1.74 0.80
N GLY A 55 -11.55 -2.89 0.71
CA GLY A 55 -11.27 -3.55 -0.58
C GLY A 55 -10.24 -2.82 -1.44
N ILE A 56 -9.46 -1.91 -0.86
CA ILE A 56 -8.41 -1.15 -1.55
C ILE A 56 -7.19 -2.04 -1.82
N ALA A 57 -6.86 -2.91 -0.85
CA ALA A 57 -5.86 -3.96 -1.02
C ALA A 57 -6.56 -5.29 -1.28
N THR A 58 -6.11 -5.94 -2.35
CA THR A 58 -6.56 -7.24 -2.78
C THR A 58 -5.42 -8.24 -2.73
N ASP A 59 -5.76 -9.53 -2.66
CA ASP A 59 -4.80 -10.64 -2.60
C ASP A 59 -4.14 -10.95 -3.95
N ASP A 60 -4.69 -10.40 -5.03
CA ASP A 60 -4.15 -10.44 -6.39
C ASP A 60 -3.11 -9.35 -6.65
N ALA A 61 -2.67 -8.59 -5.64
CA ALA A 61 -1.62 -7.58 -5.81
C ALA A 61 -0.29 -8.24 -6.18
N TRP A 62 0.15 -8.07 -7.42
CA TRP A 62 1.41 -8.61 -7.92
C TRP A 62 2.59 -7.87 -7.31
N LYS A 63 3.66 -8.61 -7.02
CA LYS A 63 4.96 -8.03 -6.68
C LYS A 63 5.35 -7.07 -7.79
N ASN A 64 5.42 -5.79 -7.43
CA ASN A 64 5.87 -4.75 -8.32
C ASN A 64 7.38 -4.55 -8.06
N ASP A 65 8.21 -4.80 -9.07
CA ASP A 65 9.67 -4.66 -9.01
C ASP A 65 10.15 -3.22 -9.24
N TYR A 66 9.23 -2.26 -9.39
CA TYR A 66 9.57 -0.85 -9.55
C TYR A 66 10.09 -0.30 -8.23
N ASP A 67 11.15 0.49 -8.31
CA ASP A 67 11.60 1.27 -7.17
C ASP A 67 10.50 2.30 -6.82
N VAL A 68 10.33 2.60 -5.54
CA VAL A 68 9.43 3.69 -5.11
C VAL A 68 9.86 5.00 -5.77
N ILE A 69 11.15 5.18 -5.99
CA ILE A 69 11.70 6.34 -6.73
C ILE A 69 11.15 6.35 -8.15
N ASP A 70 11.21 5.23 -8.88
CA ASP A 70 10.69 5.13 -10.25
C ASP A 70 9.18 5.46 -10.28
N ILE A 71 8.42 5.02 -9.29
CA ILE A 71 7.00 5.35 -9.17
C ILE A 71 6.81 6.86 -8.97
N ILE A 72 7.57 7.50 -8.08
CA ILE A 72 7.48 8.95 -7.83
C ILE A 72 7.79 9.76 -9.09
N GLU A 73 8.77 9.33 -9.88
CA GLU A 73 9.14 9.98 -11.14
C GLU A 73 8.02 9.96 -12.19
N THR A 74 7.09 9.00 -12.12
CA THR A 74 5.91 8.96 -13.02
C THR A 74 4.81 9.97 -12.67
N TYR A 75 4.99 10.77 -11.62
CA TYR A 75 3.99 11.74 -11.20
C TYR A 75 3.86 12.92 -12.17
N ASN A 76 2.70 13.02 -12.82
CA ASN A 76 2.31 14.19 -13.58
C ASN A 76 1.68 15.23 -12.65
N LYS A 77 2.38 16.36 -12.45
CA LYS A 77 1.94 17.45 -11.57
C LYS A 77 0.67 18.14 -12.06
N ASP A 78 0.52 18.32 -13.36
CA ASP A 78 -0.62 19.03 -13.96
C ASP A 78 -1.90 18.22 -13.81
N LEU A 79 -1.80 16.91 -14.02
CA LEU A 79 -2.92 15.97 -13.93
C LEU A 79 -3.12 15.36 -12.54
N LYS A 80 -2.19 15.61 -11.61
CA LYS A 80 -2.16 15.07 -10.24
C LYS A 80 -2.31 13.54 -10.19
N CYS A 81 -1.65 12.85 -11.11
CA CYS A 81 -1.74 11.39 -11.27
C CYS A 81 -0.38 10.77 -11.56
N PHE A 82 -0.24 9.49 -11.26
CA PHE A 82 0.91 8.67 -11.64
C PHE A 82 0.59 7.90 -12.92
N ASP A 83 1.52 7.88 -13.88
CA ASP A 83 1.40 7.07 -15.10
C ASP A 83 2.34 5.87 -15.03
N ILE A 84 1.81 4.74 -14.56
CA ILE A 84 2.60 3.54 -14.27
C ILE A 84 2.20 2.46 -15.27
N GLY A 85 3.12 2.10 -16.18
CA GLY A 85 2.89 1.04 -17.15
C GLY A 85 1.69 1.28 -18.07
N GLY A 86 1.40 2.54 -18.42
CA GLY A 86 0.27 2.94 -19.25
C GLY A 86 -1.09 2.97 -18.52
N LYS A 87 -1.08 2.79 -17.19
CA LYS A 87 -2.26 2.97 -16.34
C LYS A 87 -2.13 4.24 -15.51
N ARG A 88 -3.16 5.07 -15.57
CA ARG A 88 -3.25 6.29 -14.78
C ARG A 88 -3.82 6.00 -13.40
N SER A 89 -3.07 6.32 -12.36
CA SER A 89 -3.48 6.15 -10.96
C SER A 89 -3.55 7.52 -10.27
N THR A 90 -4.72 7.88 -9.75
CA THR A 90 -4.95 9.11 -8.99
C THR A 90 -4.95 8.83 -7.49
N ILE A 91 -4.22 9.64 -6.71
CA ILE A 91 -4.32 9.56 -5.25
C ILE A 91 -5.62 10.23 -4.83
N HIS A 92 -6.63 9.43 -4.51
CA HIS A 92 -7.77 9.91 -3.76
C HIS A 92 -7.38 9.97 -2.29
N SER A 93 -7.13 11.17 -1.77
CA SER A 93 -6.94 11.36 -0.33
C SER A 93 -8.33 11.29 0.33
N PRO A 94 -8.65 10.28 1.16
CA PRO A 94 -9.76 10.44 2.09
C PRO A 94 -9.35 11.52 3.08
N THR A 95 -10.07 12.63 3.09
CA THR A 95 -9.85 13.80 3.93
C THR A 95 -9.85 13.41 5.40
N ARG A 96 -8.68 13.09 5.99
CA ARG A 96 -8.44 13.06 7.44
C ARG A 96 -6.95 12.97 7.74
N CYS A 97 -6.24 14.07 7.53
CA CYS A 97 -5.00 14.33 8.28
C CYS A 97 -5.40 14.67 9.73
N ARG A 98 -5.52 13.67 10.60
CA ARG A 98 -5.46 13.94 12.05
C ARG A 98 -4.00 14.24 12.38
N LYS A 99 -3.71 15.47 12.76
CA LYS A 99 -2.45 15.80 13.45
C LYS A 99 -2.42 14.98 14.74
N PHE A 100 -1.43 14.12 14.89
CA PHE A 100 -1.13 13.52 16.19
C PHE A 100 -0.35 14.54 17.03
N PRO A 101 -0.68 14.71 18.32
CA PRO A 101 0.10 15.50 19.26
C PRO A 101 1.47 14.88 19.57
#